data_AF-A0A6P5GYF2-F1
#
_entry.id   AF-A0A6P5GYF2-F1
#
_cell.length_a   1.000
_cell.length_b   1.000
_cell.length_c   1.000
_cell.angle_alpha   90.00
_cell.angle_beta   90.00
_cell.angle_gamma   90.00
#
_symmetry.space_group_name_H-M   'P 1'
#
loop_
_entity.id
_entity.type
_entity.pdbx_description
1 polymer ?
#
loop_
_entity_poly.entity_id
_entity_poly.type
_entity_poly.pdbx_seq_one_letter_code
_entity_poly.pdbx_strand_id
1 'polypeptide(L)'
;MTLDGKIAASSGHASWVSSKLSRSRVFELRGRSDAIVVGGNTVRRDDPRLTARHGGHHVPARIVMSQTLDLPEEANLWNVFEAYTIVATQRGARKDMQKKLAAKGVEVVEFDILNPRDVMSYCYDRGYLSILWECGGSLAAPAISSGVIHKVFAFVAPKIIGGVNAPSPVGELGMVQMSQALDLIDVSYEQIGPDMLISGYLQPIPDLSPVIPSADETSSVDPTVSPYDTNIISFYKTWDPYGAFSNFSPHPIEMPDENGDYVTWRSVEHYYQAHKFMGVDSPVAAEFVEQIQLAKSPEEAARTGRKLQREHPELVRPDWESTKIDVMYRALKCKFATYPHLQTMLLSTAGSVLVEASPHDLFWGGGRDGEGLNYLGRLLMQLRSEILEEASKVSVDESA
;
A
#
# COMPACT_ATOMS: atom_id res chain seq x y z
N MET A 1 25.80 4.15 -16.28
CA MET A 1 26.94 5.00 -15.89
C MET A 1 28.25 4.32 -16.27
N THR A 2 29.34 5.08 -16.30
CA THR A 2 30.72 4.58 -16.34
C THR A 2 31.12 3.98 -14.98
N LEU A 3 32.23 3.25 -14.92
CA LEU A 3 32.75 2.60 -13.72
C LEU A 3 33.09 3.61 -12.61
N ASP A 4 33.54 4.81 -12.99
CA ASP A 4 33.81 5.94 -12.11
C ASP A 4 32.57 6.81 -11.81
N GLY A 5 31.36 6.29 -12.08
CA GLY A 5 30.11 6.89 -11.61
C GLY A 5 29.65 8.11 -12.40
N LYS A 6 29.93 8.20 -13.71
CA LYS A 6 29.48 9.31 -14.57
C LYS A 6 28.41 8.87 -15.57
N ILE A 7 27.43 9.73 -15.83
CA ILE A 7 26.35 9.46 -16.81
C ILE A 7 26.56 10.16 -18.16
N ALA A 8 27.44 11.17 -18.22
CA ALA A 8 27.83 11.86 -19.44
C ALA A 8 29.24 12.45 -19.30
N ALA A 9 29.85 12.86 -20.42
CA ALA A 9 31.04 13.70 -20.39
C ALA A 9 30.73 15.11 -19.83
N SER A 10 31.75 15.88 -19.45
CA SER A 10 31.56 17.27 -19.01
C SER A 10 30.96 18.19 -20.08
N SER A 11 31.06 17.81 -21.36
CA SER A 11 30.36 18.48 -22.48
C SER A 11 28.86 18.17 -22.55
N GLY A 12 28.37 17.22 -21.75
CA GLY A 12 27.00 16.70 -21.81
C GLY A 12 26.82 15.54 -22.78
N HIS A 13 27.85 15.15 -23.54
CA HIS A 13 27.76 14.00 -24.45
C HIS A 13 27.61 12.69 -23.68
N ALA A 14 26.46 12.03 -23.85
CA ALA A 14 26.06 10.83 -23.10
C ALA A 14 25.82 9.59 -23.98
N SER A 15 26.08 9.70 -25.29
CA SER A 15 25.80 8.62 -26.24
C SER A 15 26.63 7.37 -25.94
N TRP A 16 25.93 6.25 -25.78
CA TRP A 16 26.49 4.90 -25.69
C TRP A 16 27.47 4.66 -24.53
N VAL A 17 27.16 5.20 -23.35
CA VAL A 17 27.84 4.81 -22.12
C VAL A 17 27.69 3.31 -21.88
N SER A 18 26.46 2.80 -21.84
CA SER A 18 26.15 1.37 -21.72
C SER A 18 26.15 0.66 -23.07
N SER A 19 26.24 -0.67 -23.05
CA SER A 19 26.20 -1.54 -24.22
C SER A 19 24.80 -1.63 -24.83
N LYS A 20 24.71 -2.19 -26.05
CA LYS A 20 23.42 -2.45 -26.70
C LYS A 20 22.56 -3.44 -25.89
N LEU A 21 23.18 -4.44 -25.27
CA LEU A 21 22.49 -5.46 -24.48
C LEU A 21 21.86 -4.85 -23.22
N SER A 22 22.59 -3.98 -22.51
CA SER A 22 22.07 -3.24 -21.37
C SER A 22 20.90 -2.33 -21.76
N ARG A 23 20.98 -1.67 -22.93
CA ARG A 23 19.85 -0.88 -23.44
C ARG A 23 18.63 -1.74 -23.77
N SER A 24 18.82 -2.96 -24.29
CA SER A 24 17.72 -3.93 -24.47
C SER A 24 17.03 -4.25 -23.14
N ARG A 25 17.81 -4.45 -22.06
CA ARG A 25 17.25 -4.69 -20.72
C ARG A 25 16.43 -3.50 -20.20
N VAL A 26 16.87 -2.26 -20.45
CA VAL A 26 16.08 -1.06 -20.12
C VAL A 26 14.77 -1.03 -20.91
N PHE A 27 14.77 -1.42 -22.19
CA PHE A 27 13.53 -1.51 -22.97
C PHE A 27 12.54 -2.53 -22.38
N GLU A 28 13.01 -3.65 -21.83
CA GLU A 28 12.16 -4.60 -21.11
C GLU A 28 11.58 -4.01 -19.82
N LEU A 29 12.40 -3.27 -19.04
CA LEU A 29 11.93 -2.58 -17.83
C LEU A 29 10.83 -1.57 -18.16
N ARG A 30 10.99 -0.80 -19.25
CA ARG A 30 9.95 0.11 -19.75
C ARG A 30 8.66 -0.63 -20.10
N GLY A 31 8.77 -1.79 -20.78
CA GLY A 31 7.61 -2.61 -21.15
C GLY A 31 6.86 -3.22 -19.95
N ARG A 32 7.47 -3.25 -18.77
CA ARG A 32 6.88 -3.76 -17.52
C ARG A 32 6.44 -2.64 -16.55
N SER A 33 6.53 -1.38 -16.99
CA SER A 33 6.17 -0.22 -16.18
C SER A 33 4.88 0.38 -16.69
N ASP A 34 4.06 0.93 -15.81
CA ASP A 34 2.84 1.66 -16.16
C ASP A 34 3.18 3.07 -16.66
N ALA A 35 4.24 3.66 -16.11
CA ALA A 35 4.73 4.96 -16.51
C ALA A 35 6.27 5.07 -16.45
N ILE A 36 6.81 6.03 -17.19
CA ILE A 36 8.22 6.41 -17.16
C ILE A 36 8.34 7.90 -16.84
N VAL A 37 9.13 8.25 -15.84
CA VAL A 37 9.37 9.63 -15.40
C VAL A 37 10.74 10.11 -15.84
N VAL A 38 10.77 11.31 -16.44
CA VAL A 38 12.00 12.05 -16.76
C VAL A 38 11.89 13.52 -16.35
N GLY A 39 13.04 14.19 -16.22
CA GLY A 39 13.09 15.63 -15.99
C GLY A 39 13.17 16.43 -17.30
N GLY A 40 12.76 17.70 -17.26
CA GLY A 40 12.85 18.59 -18.44
C GLY A 40 14.24 18.72 -19.06
N ASN A 41 15.31 18.60 -18.26
CA ASN A 41 16.69 18.57 -18.77
C ASN A 41 16.94 17.40 -19.73
N THR A 42 16.43 16.21 -19.42
CA THR A 42 16.53 15.02 -20.27
C THR A 42 15.81 15.25 -21.59
N VAL A 43 14.62 15.87 -21.55
CA VAL A 43 13.87 16.22 -22.77
C VAL A 43 14.67 17.17 -23.66
N ARG A 44 15.25 18.23 -23.08
CA ARG A 44 16.03 19.24 -23.83
C ARG A 44 17.31 18.67 -24.46
N ARG A 45 17.98 17.74 -23.78
CA ARG A 45 19.30 17.24 -24.20
C ARG A 45 19.24 16.00 -25.06
N ASP A 46 18.32 15.09 -24.75
CA ASP A 46 18.31 13.76 -25.32
C ASP A 46 17.13 13.52 -26.28
N ASP A 47 16.12 14.40 -26.26
CA ASP A 47 14.86 14.30 -27.02
C ASP A 47 14.33 12.84 -27.10
N PRO A 48 14.12 12.17 -25.95
CA PRO A 48 13.89 10.75 -25.93
C PRO A 48 12.48 10.41 -26.42
N ARG A 49 12.31 9.19 -26.94
CA ARG A 49 10.97 8.65 -27.26
C ARG A 49 10.27 8.03 -26.05
N LEU A 50 11.06 7.47 -25.14
CA LEU A 50 10.62 6.72 -23.94
C LEU A 50 9.61 5.61 -24.24
N THR A 51 9.79 4.90 -25.35
CA THR A 51 8.98 3.73 -25.72
C THR A 51 9.71 2.43 -25.39
N ALA A 52 8.94 1.36 -25.18
CA ALA A 52 9.46 -0.02 -25.16
C ALA A 52 9.72 -0.47 -26.61
N ARG A 53 10.81 -1.21 -26.86
CA ARG A 53 11.08 -1.79 -28.19
C ARG A 53 10.72 -3.29 -28.17
N HIS A 54 9.81 -3.66 -29.08
CA HIS A 54 9.27 -4.99 -29.42
C HIS A 54 7.88 -5.32 -28.86
N GLY A 55 6.92 -5.48 -29.78
CA GLY A 55 5.93 -6.58 -29.79
C GLY A 55 4.86 -6.67 -28.70
N GLY A 56 4.85 -5.79 -27.70
CA GLY A 56 3.84 -5.78 -26.63
C GLY A 56 2.68 -4.81 -26.88
N HIS A 57 1.49 -5.16 -26.40
CA HIS A 57 0.31 -4.28 -26.39
C HIS A 57 0.43 -3.13 -25.37
N HIS A 58 1.24 -3.30 -24.33
CA HIS A 58 1.38 -2.31 -23.25
C HIS A 58 2.39 -1.22 -23.60
N VAL A 59 1.96 0.03 -23.49
CA VAL A 59 2.77 1.21 -23.75
C VAL A 59 2.73 2.08 -22.48
N PRO A 60 3.89 2.30 -21.80
CA PRO A 60 3.91 3.10 -20.59
C PRO A 60 3.52 4.55 -20.87
N ALA A 61 2.82 5.17 -19.93
CA ALA A 61 2.64 6.62 -19.92
C ALA A 61 3.98 7.33 -19.75
N ARG A 62 4.16 8.47 -20.39
CA ARG A 62 5.40 9.27 -20.34
C ARG A 62 5.15 10.49 -19.47
N ILE A 63 5.88 10.63 -18.38
CA ILE A 63 5.73 11.73 -17.43
C ILE A 63 6.97 12.61 -17.47
N VAL A 64 6.78 13.89 -17.81
CA VAL A 64 7.83 14.89 -17.79
C VAL A 64 7.63 15.82 -16.61
N MET A 65 8.61 15.88 -15.71
CA MET A 65 8.62 16.85 -14.62
C MET A 65 9.44 18.09 -15.00
N SER A 66 8.81 19.26 -14.99
CA SER A 66 9.47 20.54 -15.28
C SER A 66 8.82 21.67 -14.50
N GLN A 67 9.54 22.25 -13.52
CA GLN A 67 9.00 23.32 -12.67
C GLN A 67 8.63 24.58 -13.46
N THR A 68 9.48 24.99 -14.39
CA THR A 68 9.33 26.25 -15.15
C THR A 68 8.69 26.05 -16.52
N LEU A 69 8.42 24.80 -16.92
CA LEU A 69 7.96 24.46 -18.26
C LEU A 69 8.89 24.98 -19.38
N ASP A 70 10.19 25.10 -19.09
CA ASP A 70 11.24 25.36 -20.08
C ASP A 70 11.45 24.13 -20.98
N LEU A 71 10.45 23.78 -21.77
CA LEU A 71 10.46 22.60 -22.63
C LEU A 71 10.50 23.05 -24.10
N PRO A 72 11.14 22.27 -24.99
CA PRO A 72 11.14 22.57 -26.41
C PRO A 72 9.72 22.43 -26.97
N GLU A 73 9.36 23.31 -27.92
CA GLU A 73 8.03 23.28 -28.55
C GLU A 73 7.81 22.00 -29.37
N GLU A 74 8.90 21.48 -29.94
CA GLU A 74 8.95 20.22 -30.66
C GLU A 74 9.85 19.23 -29.92
N ALA A 75 9.31 18.05 -29.64
CA ALA A 75 10.02 16.91 -29.06
C ALA A 75 9.28 15.62 -29.42
N ASN A 76 9.99 14.50 -29.45
CA ASN A 76 9.41 13.18 -29.70
C ASN A 76 8.30 12.82 -28.68
N LEU A 77 8.41 13.33 -27.44
CA LEU A 77 7.45 13.11 -26.37
C LEU A 77 6.08 13.75 -26.61
N TRP A 78 5.99 14.76 -27.48
CA TRP A 78 4.73 15.45 -27.79
C TRP A 78 3.90 14.73 -28.86
N ASN A 79 4.46 13.70 -29.49
CA ASN A 79 3.69 12.80 -30.36
C ASN A 79 2.89 11.82 -29.50
N VAL A 80 1.67 12.22 -29.12
CA VAL A 80 0.79 11.42 -28.23
C VAL A 80 0.20 10.18 -28.90
N PHE A 81 0.31 10.06 -30.23
CA PHE A 81 -0.05 8.83 -30.94
C PHE A 81 0.92 7.67 -30.67
N GLU A 82 2.18 7.97 -30.31
CA GLU A 82 3.15 6.94 -29.93
C GLU A 82 2.93 6.43 -28.49
N ALA A 83 2.58 7.32 -27.57
CA ALA A 83 2.28 6.98 -26.18
C ALA A 83 1.60 8.17 -25.47
N TYR A 84 0.78 7.88 -24.46
CA TYR A 84 0.19 8.92 -23.62
C TYR A 84 1.27 9.73 -22.89
N THR A 85 1.15 11.07 -22.87
CA THR A 85 2.15 11.96 -22.28
C THR A 85 1.51 12.92 -21.29
N ILE A 86 2.11 12.99 -20.11
CA ILE A 86 1.76 13.89 -19.02
C ILE A 86 2.95 14.83 -18.78
N VAL A 87 2.69 16.12 -18.63
CA VAL A 87 3.65 17.13 -18.20
C VAL A 87 3.21 17.64 -16.84
N ALA A 88 3.95 17.26 -15.81
CA ALA A 88 3.78 17.77 -14.45
C ALA A 88 4.60 19.06 -14.28
N THR A 89 3.91 20.15 -13.96
CA THR A 89 4.49 21.49 -13.85
C THR A 89 4.09 22.18 -12.56
N GLN A 90 4.84 23.20 -12.15
CA GLN A 90 4.44 24.05 -11.04
C GLN A 90 3.34 25.03 -11.48
N ARG A 91 2.39 25.30 -10.58
CA ARG A 91 1.27 26.22 -10.80
C ARG A 91 1.77 27.58 -11.29
N GLY A 92 1.19 28.05 -12.40
CA GLY A 92 1.52 29.34 -12.99
C GLY A 92 2.72 29.34 -13.93
N ALA A 93 3.38 28.20 -14.15
CA ALA A 93 4.49 28.11 -15.09
C ALA A 93 4.01 28.26 -16.55
N ARG A 94 4.59 29.21 -17.30
CA ARG A 94 4.44 29.42 -18.77
C ARG A 94 3.11 28.93 -19.38
N LYS A 95 2.02 29.65 -19.10
CA LYS A 95 0.67 29.32 -19.60
C LYS A 95 0.56 29.23 -21.13
N ASP A 96 1.39 29.95 -21.86
CA ASP A 96 1.49 29.86 -23.32
C ASP A 96 1.94 28.47 -23.76
N MET A 97 2.98 27.93 -23.12
CA MET A 97 3.52 26.60 -23.42
C MET A 97 2.55 25.50 -22.98
N GLN A 98 1.88 25.66 -21.82
CA GLN A 98 0.83 24.74 -21.39
C GLN A 98 -0.25 24.59 -22.47
N LYS A 99 -0.75 25.70 -23.02
CA LYS A 99 -1.76 25.70 -24.09
C LYS A 99 -1.25 25.02 -25.36
N LYS A 100 0.00 25.27 -25.76
CA LYS A 100 0.61 24.62 -26.93
C LYS A 100 0.68 23.11 -26.76
N LEU A 101 1.10 22.63 -25.59
CA LEU A 101 1.19 21.20 -25.28
C LEU A 101 -0.20 20.55 -25.22
N ALA A 102 -1.16 21.19 -24.54
CA ALA A 102 -2.54 20.72 -24.49
C ALA A 102 -3.19 20.64 -25.88
N ALA A 103 -2.89 21.59 -26.77
CA ALA A 103 -3.35 21.55 -28.16
C ALA A 103 -2.77 20.38 -28.97
N LYS A 104 -1.60 19.85 -28.55
CA LYS A 104 -1.01 18.61 -29.10
C LYS A 104 -1.55 17.33 -28.43
N GLY A 105 -2.50 17.45 -27.50
CA GLY A 105 -3.09 16.33 -26.75
C GLY A 105 -2.27 15.88 -25.54
N VAL A 106 -1.22 16.61 -25.17
CA VAL A 106 -0.44 16.33 -23.96
C VAL A 106 -1.23 16.75 -22.73
N GLU A 107 -1.36 15.88 -21.73
CA GLU A 107 -1.98 16.24 -20.45
C GLU A 107 -1.02 17.13 -19.67
N VAL A 108 -1.44 18.35 -19.33
CA VAL A 108 -0.64 19.27 -18.51
C VAL A 108 -1.27 19.39 -17.14
N VAL A 109 -0.52 19.04 -16.10
CA VAL A 109 -0.99 18.99 -14.71
C VAL A 109 -0.19 19.96 -13.87
N GLU A 110 -0.90 20.87 -13.22
CA GLU A 110 -0.30 21.85 -12.30
C GLU A 110 -0.30 21.33 -10.86
N PHE A 111 0.86 21.41 -10.22
CA PHE A 111 1.06 21.17 -8.80
C PHE A 111 1.39 22.49 -8.11
N ASP A 112 0.90 22.72 -6.90
CA ASP A 112 1.24 23.92 -6.11
C ASP A 112 2.75 24.03 -5.90
N ILE A 113 3.36 22.92 -5.46
CA ILE A 113 4.80 22.74 -5.40
C ILE A 113 5.12 21.43 -6.10
N LEU A 114 5.75 21.49 -7.27
CA LEU A 114 6.11 20.29 -8.01
C LEU A 114 7.22 19.53 -7.26
N ASN A 115 6.88 18.35 -6.74
CA ASN A 115 7.81 17.45 -6.08
C ASN A 115 7.50 15.98 -6.40
N PRO A 116 8.48 15.06 -6.23
CA PRO A 116 8.29 13.64 -6.57
C PRO A 116 7.16 12.95 -5.81
N ARG A 117 6.94 13.27 -4.53
CA ARG A 117 5.91 12.64 -3.70
C ARG A 117 4.51 12.91 -4.21
N ASP A 118 4.21 14.16 -4.54
CA ASP A 118 2.87 14.53 -5.04
C ASP A 118 2.62 13.99 -6.44
N VAL A 119 3.65 13.97 -7.30
CA VAL A 119 3.55 13.32 -8.62
C VAL A 119 3.26 11.83 -8.45
N MET A 120 3.88 11.17 -7.49
CA MET A 120 3.61 9.75 -7.21
C MET A 120 2.22 9.50 -6.63
N SER A 121 1.72 10.37 -5.73
CA SER A 121 0.34 10.30 -5.25
C SER A 121 -0.66 10.44 -6.40
N TYR A 122 -0.44 11.42 -7.28
CA TYR A 122 -1.24 11.61 -8.49
C TYR A 122 -1.23 10.39 -9.41
N CYS A 123 -0.09 9.70 -9.52
CA CYS A 123 0.04 8.48 -10.31
C CYS A 123 -0.70 7.29 -9.67
N TYR A 124 -0.61 7.18 -8.34
CA TYR A 124 -1.31 6.15 -7.57
C TYR A 124 -2.83 6.29 -7.73
N ASP A 125 -3.37 7.51 -7.63
CA ASP A 125 -4.80 7.77 -7.82
C ASP A 125 -5.30 7.43 -9.24
N ARG A 126 -4.38 7.36 -10.23
CA ARG A 126 -4.64 6.90 -11.60
C ARG A 126 -4.45 5.40 -11.81
N GLY A 127 -4.04 4.67 -10.77
CA GLY A 127 -3.79 3.24 -10.83
C GLY A 127 -2.46 2.85 -11.45
N TYR A 128 -1.48 3.77 -11.53
CA TYR A 128 -0.10 3.40 -11.90
C TYR A 128 0.59 2.75 -10.69
N LEU A 129 0.94 1.47 -10.81
CA LEU A 129 1.50 0.66 -9.73
C LEU A 129 3.03 0.54 -9.84
N SER A 130 3.56 0.55 -11.07
CA SER A 130 4.98 0.43 -11.35
C SER A 130 5.46 1.59 -12.21
N ILE A 131 6.37 2.42 -11.68
CA ILE A 131 6.86 3.61 -12.37
C ILE A 131 8.38 3.59 -12.45
N LEU A 132 8.91 3.70 -13.66
CA LEU A 132 10.33 3.72 -13.93
C LEU A 132 10.86 5.15 -14.00
N TRP A 133 11.84 5.48 -13.15
CA TRP A 133 12.49 6.80 -13.16
C TRP A 133 13.78 6.75 -13.97
N GLU A 134 13.78 7.36 -15.16
CA GLU A 134 14.96 7.46 -16.05
C GLU A 134 15.47 8.90 -16.13
N CYS A 135 15.75 9.49 -14.96
CA CYS A 135 16.08 10.90 -14.84
C CYS A 135 17.55 11.15 -14.51
N GLY A 136 18.01 12.38 -14.77
CA GLY A 136 19.35 12.82 -14.35
C GLY A 136 19.45 13.03 -12.84
N GLY A 137 20.70 13.14 -12.34
CA GLY A 137 20.98 13.22 -10.90
C GLY A 137 20.24 14.32 -10.13
N SER A 138 19.93 15.45 -10.76
CA SER A 138 19.18 16.54 -10.14
C SER A 138 17.73 16.19 -9.78
N LEU A 139 17.11 15.23 -10.50
CA LEU A 139 15.76 14.74 -10.19
C LEU A 139 15.81 13.42 -9.42
N ALA A 140 16.82 12.57 -9.68
CA ALA A 140 17.00 11.32 -8.96
C ALA A 140 17.22 11.55 -7.46
N ALA A 141 18.05 12.54 -7.08
CA ALA A 141 18.31 12.86 -5.68
C ALA A 141 17.05 13.23 -4.88
N PRO A 142 16.24 14.24 -5.27
CA PRO A 142 15.01 14.54 -4.54
C PRO A 142 13.98 13.40 -4.59
N ALA A 143 13.95 12.59 -5.66
CA ALA A 143 13.08 11.41 -5.70
C ALA A 143 13.48 10.38 -4.62
N ILE A 144 14.78 10.08 -4.52
CA ILE A 144 15.34 9.22 -3.47
C ILE A 144 15.05 9.82 -2.08
N SER A 145 15.40 11.09 -1.85
CA SER A 145 15.17 11.76 -0.55
C SER A 145 13.70 11.80 -0.14
N SER A 146 12.77 11.84 -1.09
CA SER A 146 11.33 11.86 -0.78
C SER A 146 10.74 10.50 -0.40
N GLY A 147 11.51 9.41 -0.57
CA GLY A 147 11.12 8.04 -0.26
C GLY A 147 10.31 7.35 -1.35
N VAL A 148 10.22 7.90 -2.56
CA VAL A 148 9.39 7.30 -3.63
C VAL A 148 10.11 6.24 -4.47
N ILE A 149 11.44 6.14 -4.34
CA ILE A 149 12.24 5.16 -5.08
C ILE A 149 12.45 3.92 -4.21
N HIS A 150 11.78 2.83 -4.59
CA HIS A 150 11.89 1.56 -3.87
C HIS A 150 13.09 0.74 -4.34
N LYS A 151 13.25 0.60 -5.66
CA LYS A 151 14.26 -0.28 -6.28
C LYS A 151 15.18 0.51 -7.22
N VAL A 152 16.47 0.20 -7.15
CA VAL A 152 17.51 0.78 -8.01
C VAL A 152 17.98 -0.26 -9.02
N PHE A 153 18.18 0.18 -10.26
CA PHE A 153 18.86 -0.58 -11.32
C PHE A 153 20.04 0.25 -11.84
N ALA A 154 21.26 -0.11 -11.43
CA ALA A 154 22.49 0.57 -11.80
C ALA A 154 23.25 -0.23 -12.88
N PHE A 155 23.17 0.24 -14.13
CA PHE A 155 23.96 -0.30 -15.23
C PHE A 155 25.35 0.37 -15.27
N VAL A 156 26.41 -0.38 -15.02
CA VAL A 156 27.79 0.07 -14.93
C VAL A 156 28.61 -0.46 -16.11
N ALA A 157 29.04 0.44 -16.98
CA ALA A 157 29.88 0.10 -18.12
C ALA A 157 31.37 0.12 -17.73
N PRO A 158 32.21 -0.75 -18.33
CA PRO A 158 33.66 -0.79 -18.07
C PRO A 158 34.36 0.36 -18.80
N LYS A 159 34.04 1.59 -18.40
CA LYS A 159 34.54 2.85 -18.96
C LYS A 159 34.91 3.78 -17.81
N ILE A 160 35.90 4.62 -18.01
CA ILE A 160 36.30 5.67 -17.07
C ILE A 160 36.42 6.96 -17.88
N ILE A 161 35.87 8.07 -17.40
CA ILE A 161 35.89 9.35 -18.12
C ILE A 161 36.38 10.52 -17.25
N GLY A 162 36.24 10.42 -15.94
CA GLY A 162 36.60 11.45 -14.97
C GLY A 162 35.75 12.71 -15.13
N GLY A 163 36.35 13.85 -14.77
CA GLY A 163 35.75 15.17 -14.91
C GLY A 163 34.97 15.61 -13.66
N VAL A 164 35.45 16.70 -13.05
CA VAL A 164 34.81 17.35 -11.90
C VAL A 164 33.38 17.78 -12.24
N ASN A 165 33.19 18.31 -13.46
CA ASN A 165 31.90 18.79 -13.96
C ASN A 165 31.11 17.72 -14.72
N ALA A 166 31.60 16.48 -14.80
CA ALA A 166 30.85 15.39 -15.42
C ALA A 166 29.71 14.95 -14.49
N PRO A 167 28.45 14.85 -14.98
CA PRO A 167 27.30 14.57 -14.15
C PRO A 167 27.33 13.14 -13.59
N SER A 168 26.91 13.01 -12.33
CA SER A 168 26.67 11.74 -11.63
C SER A 168 25.21 11.27 -11.77
N PRO A 169 24.93 9.97 -11.54
CA PRO A 169 23.57 9.43 -11.57
C PRO A 169 22.66 9.99 -10.48
N VAL A 170 23.23 10.33 -9.32
CA VAL A 170 22.54 10.92 -8.18
C VAL A 170 23.23 12.24 -7.85
N GLY A 171 22.44 13.31 -7.70
CA GLY A 171 22.90 14.61 -7.24
C GLY A 171 23.04 14.67 -5.72
N GLU A 172 22.91 15.87 -5.16
CA GLU A 172 23.07 16.11 -3.73
C GLU A 172 21.90 15.52 -2.91
N LEU A 173 22.21 14.59 -2.01
CA LEU A 173 21.28 14.04 -1.01
C LEU A 173 21.39 14.73 0.36
N GLY A 174 22.37 15.63 0.54
CA GLY A 174 22.62 16.32 1.81
C GLY A 174 23.38 15.49 2.85
N MET A 175 23.91 14.32 2.47
CA MET A 175 24.74 13.47 3.31
C MET A 175 26.18 13.98 3.33
N VAL A 176 26.76 14.13 4.51
CA VAL A 176 28.10 14.68 4.73
C VAL A 176 29.08 13.66 5.30
N GLN A 177 28.59 12.53 5.81
CA GLN A 177 29.39 11.42 6.35
C GLN A 177 29.01 10.10 5.68
N MET A 178 29.97 9.20 5.51
CA MET A 178 29.72 7.88 4.88
C MET A 178 28.76 7.00 5.67
N SER A 179 28.66 7.18 7.00
CA SER A 179 27.66 6.51 7.84
C SER A 179 26.21 6.90 7.51
N GLN A 180 26.01 7.97 6.74
CA GLN A 180 24.69 8.43 6.29
C GLN A 180 24.36 7.91 4.88
N ALA A 181 25.31 7.27 4.20
CA ALA A 181 25.09 6.74 2.87
C ALA A 181 23.98 5.69 2.89
N LEU A 182 23.18 5.64 1.82
CA LEU A 182 22.10 4.67 1.69
C LEU A 182 22.67 3.34 1.22
N ASP A 183 22.48 2.31 2.04
CA ASP A 183 22.76 0.93 1.65
C ASP A 183 21.61 0.39 0.78
N LEU A 184 21.97 -0.39 -0.23
CA LEU A 184 20.99 -1.22 -0.93
C LEU A 184 20.82 -2.55 -0.19
N ILE A 185 19.59 -2.99 -0.06
CA ILE A 185 19.24 -4.33 0.43
C ILE A 185 18.88 -5.26 -0.72
N ASP A 186 18.91 -6.58 -0.49
CA ASP A 186 18.64 -7.62 -1.48
C ASP A 186 19.38 -7.39 -2.81
N VAL A 187 20.68 -7.12 -2.69
CA VAL A 187 21.50 -6.73 -3.83
C VAL A 187 21.79 -7.93 -4.73
N SER A 188 21.50 -7.77 -6.01
CA SER A 188 21.83 -8.69 -7.08
C SER A 188 22.87 -8.06 -8.01
N TYR A 189 23.80 -8.90 -8.48
CA TYR A 189 24.84 -8.54 -9.44
C TYR A 189 24.70 -9.44 -10.67
N GLU A 190 24.48 -8.84 -11.84
CA GLU A 190 24.26 -9.55 -13.09
C GLU A 190 25.16 -8.98 -14.19
N GLN A 191 25.96 -9.83 -14.85
CA GLN A 191 26.74 -9.40 -16.00
C GLN A 191 25.87 -9.36 -17.26
N ILE A 192 25.79 -8.20 -17.93
CA ILE A 192 25.03 -8.00 -19.16
C ILE A 192 25.98 -7.61 -20.29
N GLY A 193 26.48 -8.62 -21.00
CA GLY A 193 27.53 -8.43 -22.00
C GLY A 193 28.80 -7.84 -21.34
N PRO A 194 29.30 -6.68 -21.79
CA PRO A 194 30.46 -6.05 -21.18
C PRO A 194 30.13 -5.25 -19.91
N ASP A 195 28.85 -4.97 -19.63
CA ASP A 195 28.44 -4.14 -18.49
C ASP A 195 28.06 -5.01 -17.28
N MET A 196 27.99 -4.40 -16.10
CA MET A 196 27.45 -4.98 -14.87
C MET A 196 26.14 -4.29 -14.50
N LEU A 197 25.09 -5.04 -14.21
CA LEU A 197 23.87 -4.57 -13.57
C LEU A 197 23.95 -4.86 -12.07
N ILE A 198 23.88 -3.81 -11.26
CA ILE A 198 23.70 -3.89 -9.82
C ILE A 198 22.26 -3.46 -9.53
N SER A 199 21.48 -4.27 -8.84
CA SER A 199 20.12 -3.91 -8.45
C SER A 199 19.84 -4.27 -7.00
N GLY A 200 19.03 -3.47 -6.32
CA GLY A 200 18.64 -3.69 -4.93
C GLY A 200 17.57 -2.68 -4.52
N TYR A 201 17.09 -2.78 -3.29
CA TYR A 201 16.08 -1.88 -2.74
C TYR A 201 16.71 -0.84 -1.81
N LEU A 202 16.19 0.38 -1.78
CA LEU A 202 16.69 1.47 -0.91
C LEU A 202 16.08 1.43 0.49
N GLN A 203 14.93 0.79 0.62
CA GLN A 203 14.23 0.52 1.86
C GLN A 203 13.74 -0.92 1.78
N PRO A 204 13.58 -1.62 2.91
CA PRO A 204 12.72 -2.79 2.95
C PRO A 204 11.45 -2.43 2.20
N ILE A 205 11.08 -3.22 1.18
CA ILE A 205 9.68 -3.19 0.76
C ILE A 205 8.96 -3.51 2.07
N PRO A 206 8.11 -2.60 2.60
CA PRO A 206 7.35 -2.92 3.79
C PRO A 206 6.75 -4.28 3.51
N ASP A 207 7.00 -5.23 4.40
CA ASP A 207 6.42 -6.53 4.24
C ASP A 207 4.91 -6.30 4.30
N LEU A 208 4.28 -6.23 3.12
CA LEU A 208 2.83 -6.15 3.01
C LEU A 208 2.22 -7.47 3.47
N SER A 209 3.07 -8.47 3.77
CA SER A 209 2.66 -9.55 4.65
C SER A 209 2.37 -8.93 6.02
N PRO A 210 1.11 -8.94 6.47
CA PRO A 210 0.77 -8.48 7.80
C PRO A 210 1.68 -9.14 8.83
N VAL A 211 2.02 -8.46 9.94
CA VAL A 211 2.74 -9.08 11.05
C VAL A 211 1.95 -10.32 11.48
N ILE A 212 2.43 -11.47 11.02
CA ILE A 212 1.94 -12.77 11.43
C ILE A 212 2.32 -12.83 12.92
N PRO A 213 1.38 -13.11 13.84
CA PRO A 213 1.75 -13.45 15.21
C PRO A 213 2.86 -14.51 15.12
N SER A 214 3.85 -14.47 16.02
CA SER A 214 4.95 -15.43 15.94
C SER A 214 4.41 -16.86 15.79
N ALA A 215 5.17 -17.76 15.14
CA ALA A 215 4.78 -19.17 14.99
C ALA A 215 4.24 -19.79 16.30
N ASP A 216 4.85 -19.43 17.43
CA ASP A 216 4.45 -19.87 18.77
C ASP A 216 3.15 -19.19 19.26
N GLU A 217 2.91 -17.91 18.94
CA GLU A 217 1.66 -17.21 19.22
C GLU A 217 0.50 -17.69 18.33
N THR A 218 0.77 -18.03 17.07
CA THR A 218 -0.28 -18.53 16.15
C THR A 218 -0.66 -19.96 16.47
N SER A 219 0.30 -20.86 16.73
CA SER A 219 -0.01 -22.25 17.09
C SER A 219 -0.72 -22.38 18.45
N SER A 220 -0.47 -21.44 19.37
CA SER A 220 -1.17 -21.40 20.67
C SER A 220 -2.60 -20.87 20.56
N VAL A 221 -2.90 -20.03 19.55
CA VAL A 221 -4.25 -19.52 19.26
C VAL A 221 -5.05 -20.48 18.36
N ASP A 222 -4.38 -21.12 17.39
CA ASP A 222 -4.97 -22.13 16.51
C ASP A 222 -3.97 -23.23 16.14
N PRO A 223 -4.13 -24.45 16.68
CA PRO A 223 -3.24 -25.58 16.43
C PRO A 223 -3.20 -26.06 14.97
N THR A 224 -4.16 -25.65 14.13
CA THR A 224 -4.21 -26.05 12.71
C THR A 224 -3.23 -25.28 11.84
N VAL A 225 -2.70 -24.15 12.32
CA VAL A 225 -1.76 -23.31 11.58
C VAL A 225 -0.33 -23.87 11.71
N SER A 226 0.22 -24.38 10.61
CA SER A 226 1.61 -24.84 10.55
C SER A 226 2.57 -23.66 10.38
N PRO A 227 3.68 -23.58 11.13
CA PRO A 227 4.65 -22.48 11.00
C PRO A 227 5.52 -22.55 9.75
N TYR A 228 5.43 -23.63 8.97
CA TYR A 228 6.29 -23.87 7.79
C TYR A 228 5.57 -23.66 6.45
N ASP A 229 4.23 -23.63 6.42
CA ASP A 229 3.39 -23.53 5.21
C ASP A 229 2.18 -22.60 5.44
N THR A 230 2.43 -21.37 5.90
CA THR A 230 1.36 -20.46 6.30
C THR A 230 0.75 -19.73 5.11
N ASN A 231 -0.46 -20.10 4.70
CA ASN A 231 -1.26 -19.28 3.79
C ASN A 231 -1.93 -18.13 4.55
N ILE A 232 -1.90 -16.92 4.00
CA ILE A 232 -2.57 -15.74 4.59
C ILE A 232 -3.88 -15.49 3.84
N ILE A 233 -4.97 -15.35 4.59
CA ILE A 233 -6.28 -14.95 4.08
C ILE A 233 -6.62 -13.58 4.66
N SER A 234 -6.60 -12.58 3.79
CA SER A 234 -6.97 -11.20 4.13
C SER A 234 -8.45 -10.94 3.90
N PHE A 235 -9.08 -10.18 4.79
CA PHE A 235 -10.45 -9.70 4.64
C PHE A 235 -10.54 -8.24 5.09
N TYR A 236 -11.29 -7.41 4.39
CA TYR A 236 -11.48 -6.01 4.78
C TYR A 236 -12.85 -5.48 4.35
N LYS A 237 -13.14 -5.52 3.05
CA LYS A 237 -14.41 -5.01 2.54
C LYS A 237 -15.48 -6.09 2.65
N THR A 238 -16.69 -5.67 2.99
CA THR A 238 -17.83 -6.59 3.20
C THR A 238 -18.27 -7.33 1.93
N TRP A 239 -17.83 -6.86 0.76
CA TRP A 239 -18.09 -7.49 -0.54
C TRP A 239 -16.97 -8.42 -1.03
N ASP A 240 -15.88 -8.57 -0.28
CA ASP A 240 -14.80 -9.49 -0.60
C ASP A 240 -15.22 -10.96 -0.32
N PRO A 241 -14.53 -11.98 -0.88
CA PRO A 241 -14.86 -13.40 -0.64
C PRO A 241 -14.98 -13.79 0.83
N TYR A 242 -14.18 -13.17 1.69
CA TYR A 242 -14.19 -13.32 3.15
C TYR A 242 -14.71 -12.08 3.87
N GLY A 243 -15.38 -11.15 3.16
CA GLY A 243 -15.90 -9.90 3.71
C GLY A 243 -16.90 -10.10 4.84
N ALA A 244 -17.54 -11.28 4.89
CA ALA A 244 -18.39 -11.69 5.99
C ALA A 244 -17.64 -11.93 7.31
N PHE A 245 -16.31 -11.94 7.33
CA PHE A 245 -15.52 -11.97 8.58
C PHE A 245 -15.46 -10.61 9.28
N SER A 246 -15.66 -9.51 8.54
CA SER A 246 -15.70 -8.17 9.11
C SER A 246 -16.87 -7.99 10.10
N ASN A 247 -16.63 -7.27 11.18
CA ASN A 247 -17.65 -6.76 12.10
C ASN A 247 -18.63 -5.78 11.43
N PHE A 248 -18.27 -5.22 10.27
CA PHE A 248 -19.14 -4.36 9.44
C PHE A 248 -20.05 -5.16 8.50
N SER A 249 -19.94 -6.49 8.44
CA SER A 249 -20.84 -7.28 7.60
C SER A 249 -22.31 -7.15 8.06
N PRO A 250 -23.29 -7.09 7.14
CA PRO A 250 -24.71 -6.89 7.47
C PRO A 250 -25.38 -8.20 7.96
N HIS A 251 -24.87 -8.75 9.06
CA HIS A 251 -25.36 -9.96 9.71
C HIS A 251 -25.88 -9.60 11.11
N PRO A 252 -27.20 -9.49 11.29
CA PRO A 252 -27.80 -9.25 12.59
C PRO A 252 -27.42 -10.34 13.61
N ILE A 253 -27.29 -9.95 14.87
CA ILE A 253 -27.02 -10.86 15.99
C ILE A 253 -28.05 -10.66 17.10
N GLU A 254 -28.43 -11.74 17.77
CA GLU A 254 -29.31 -11.70 18.94
C GLU A 254 -28.48 -11.96 20.18
N MET A 255 -28.47 -11.00 21.10
CA MET A 255 -27.63 -11.03 22.29
C MET A 255 -28.49 -10.80 23.53
N PRO A 256 -28.27 -11.54 24.63
CA PRO A 256 -28.99 -11.29 25.87
C PRO A 256 -28.61 -9.93 26.46
N ASP A 257 -29.59 -9.22 27.01
CA ASP A 257 -29.43 -8.02 27.81
C ASP A 257 -29.13 -8.36 29.28
N GLU A 258 -29.04 -7.33 30.13
CA GLU A 258 -28.76 -7.49 31.56
C GLU A 258 -29.90 -8.22 32.32
N ASN A 259 -31.11 -8.28 31.77
CA ASN A 259 -32.27 -8.97 32.34
C ASN A 259 -32.45 -10.40 31.80
N GLY A 260 -31.62 -10.80 30.82
CA GLY A 260 -31.70 -12.10 30.15
C GLY A 260 -32.66 -12.12 28.95
N ASP A 261 -33.23 -10.98 28.57
CA ASP A 261 -34.05 -10.83 27.37
C ASP A 261 -33.16 -10.65 26.13
N TYR A 262 -33.58 -11.17 24.97
CA TYR A 262 -32.78 -11.09 23.75
C TYR A 262 -33.04 -9.78 23.00
N VAL A 263 -31.95 -9.07 22.69
CA VAL A 263 -31.95 -7.85 21.89
C VAL A 263 -31.27 -8.11 20.55
N THR A 264 -31.96 -7.77 19.46
CA THR A 264 -31.39 -7.85 18.11
C THR A 264 -30.54 -6.62 17.80
N TRP A 265 -29.31 -6.86 17.39
CA TRP A 265 -28.37 -5.86 16.89
C TRP A 265 -28.18 -6.03 15.39
N ARG A 266 -28.22 -4.94 14.62
CA ARG A 266 -28.14 -4.99 13.14
C ARG A 266 -26.80 -5.52 12.61
N SER A 267 -25.73 -5.38 13.39
CA SER A 267 -24.43 -5.99 13.12
C SER A 267 -23.60 -6.09 14.39
N VAL A 268 -22.48 -6.82 14.31
CA VAL A 268 -21.44 -6.86 15.35
C VAL A 268 -20.94 -5.46 15.71
N GLU A 269 -20.78 -4.56 14.72
CA GLU A 269 -20.34 -3.18 14.98
C GLU A 269 -21.35 -2.37 15.80
N HIS A 270 -22.67 -2.59 15.63
CA HIS A 270 -23.68 -1.91 16.45
C HIS A 270 -23.54 -2.32 17.91
N TYR A 271 -23.46 -3.64 18.14
CA TYR A 271 -23.26 -4.20 19.47
C TYR A 271 -21.98 -3.65 20.11
N TYR A 272 -20.86 -3.74 19.41
CA TYR A 272 -19.55 -3.30 19.90
C TYR A 272 -19.52 -1.81 20.28
N GLN A 273 -20.08 -0.93 19.45
CA GLN A 273 -20.10 0.51 19.74
C GLN A 273 -21.02 0.87 20.90
N ALA A 274 -22.18 0.21 21.01
CA ALA A 274 -23.12 0.45 22.11
C ALA A 274 -22.56 -0.01 23.46
N HIS A 275 -21.81 -1.12 23.49
CA HIS A 275 -21.23 -1.68 24.70
C HIS A 275 -20.18 -0.81 25.39
N LYS A 276 -19.74 0.28 24.74
CA LYS A 276 -18.94 1.33 25.37
C LYS A 276 -19.70 2.08 26.46
N PHE A 277 -21.02 2.21 26.32
CA PHE A 277 -21.88 3.02 27.17
C PHE A 277 -22.81 2.19 28.07
N MET A 278 -22.93 0.88 27.78
CA MET A 278 -23.74 -0.02 28.62
C MET A 278 -23.10 -0.24 30.00
N GLY A 279 -23.94 -0.38 31.03
CA GLY A 279 -23.53 -0.51 32.43
C GLY A 279 -23.13 0.80 33.12
N VAL A 280 -23.22 1.95 32.42
CA VAL A 280 -23.00 3.27 33.01
C VAL A 280 -24.32 3.80 33.56
N ASP A 281 -24.36 4.11 34.87
CA ASP A 281 -25.54 4.64 35.56
C ASP A 281 -25.78 6.12 35.19
N SER A 282 -26.24 6.35 33.97
CA SER A 282 -26.55 7.68 33.43
C SER A 282 -27.65 7.58 32.36
N PRO A 283 -28.75 8.34 32.48
CA PRO A 283 -29.79 8.39 31.44
C PRO A 283 -29.24 8.80 30.06
N VAL A 284 -28.22 9.65 30.04
CA VAL A 284 -27.56 10.09 28.79
C VAL A 284 -26.81 8.94 28.12
N ALA A 285 -26.19 8.06 28.90
CA ALA A 285 -25.51 6.88 28.35
C ALA A 285 -26.52 5.89 27.75
N ALA A 286 -27.71 5.74 28.35
CA ALA A 286 -28.79 4.94 27.78
C ALA A 286 -29.29 5.50 26.44
N GLU A 287 -29.44 6.82 26.32
CA GLU A 287 -29.77 7.47 25.04
C GLU A 287 -28.69 7.25 23.97
N PHE A 288 -27.40 7.18 24.35
CA PHE A 288 -26.32 6.88 23.42
C PHE A 288 -26.39 5.46 22.88
N VAL A 289 -26.72 4.49 23.74
CA VAL A 289 -26.96 3.10 23.35
C VAL A 289 -28.10 3.02 22.34
N GLU A 290 -29.24 3.68 22.61
CA GLU A 290 -30.39 3.71 21.72
C GLU A 290 -30.05 4.36 20.36
N GLN A 291 -29.32 5.49 20.37
CA GLN A 291 -28.87 6.15 19.14
C GLN A 291 -27.98 5.26 18.28
N ILE A 292 -27.07 4.49 18.89
CA ILE A 292 -26.21 3.54 18.18
C ILE A 292 -27.03 2.36 17.66
N GLN A 293 -27.98 1.87 18.43
CA GLN A 293 -28.87 0.76 18.03
C GLN A 293 -29.76 1.13 16.85
N LEU A 294 -30.23 2.38 16.79
CA LEU A 294 -31.06 2.93 15.70
C LEU A 294 -30.28 3.32 14.44
N ALA A 295 -28.94 3.24 14.45
CA ALA A 295 -28.11 3.49 13.28
C ALA A 295 -28.56 2.63 12.08
N LYS A 296 -28.53 3.21 10.88
CA LYS A 296 -29.01 2.52 9.68
C LYS A 296 -27.98 1.56 9.08
N SER A 297 -26.70 1.79 9.37
CA SER A 297 -25.59 0.98 8.88
C SER A 297 -24.47 0.82 9.91
N PRO A 298 -23.62 -0.21 9.78
CA PRO A 298 -22.45 -0.39 10.64
C PRO A 298 -21.50 0.81 10.64
N GLU A 299 -21.33 1.49 9.50
CA GLU A 299 -20.53 2.72 9.39
C GLU A 299 -21.14 3.88 10.18
N GLU A 300 -22.47 3.99 10.19
CA GLU A 300 -23.16 4.97 11.00
C GLU A 300 -23.02 4.66 12.50
N ALA A 301 -23.19 3.39 12.90
CA ALA A 301 -22.96 2.96 14.29
C ALA A 301 -21.52 3.27 14.75
N ALA A 302 -20.52 2.93 13.92
CA ALA A 302 -19.11 3.23 14.16
C ALA A 302 -18.85 4.74 14.31
N ARG A 303 -19.38 5.54 13.38
CA ARG A 303 -19.23 7.00 13.38
C ARG A 303 -19.87 7.62 14.61
N THR A 304 -21.09 7.20 14.96
CA THR A 304 -21.83 7.69 16.13
C THR A 304 -21.13 7.30 17.42
N GLY A 305 -20.80 6.03 17.62
CA GLY A 305 -20.11 5.56 18.84
C GLY A 305 -18.74 6.22 19.05
N ARG A 306 -17.93 6.38 17.99
CA ARG A 306 -16.65 7.09 18.06
C ARG A 306 -16.80 8.59 18.30
N LYS A 307 -17.88 9.22 17.81
CA LYS A 307 -18.18 10.63 18.08
C LYS A 307 -18.53 10.81 19.56
N LEU A 308 -19.48 10.03 20.07
CA LEU A 308 -19.95 10.08 21.46
C LEU A 308 -18.82 9.80 22.43
N GLN A 309 -17.95 8.82 22.15
CA GLN A 309 -16.77 8.54 22.97
C GLN A 309 -15.80 9.73 23.07
N ARG A 310 -15.63 10.51 21.99
CA ARG A 310 -14.74 11.68 21.99
C ARG A 310 -15.36 12.88 22.69
N GLU A 311 -16.68 13.06 22.56
CA GLU A 311 -17.42 14.18 23.15
C GLU A 311 -17.72 13.95 24.64
N HIS A 312 -17.91 12.69 25.04
CA HIS A 312 -18.30 12.27 26.38
C HIS A 312 -17.47 11.08 26.89
N PRO A 313 -16.14 11.23 27.04
CA PRO A 313 -15.27 10.16 27.53
C PRO A 313 -15.63 9.71 28.96
N GLU A 314 -16.25 10.58 29.77
CA GLU A 314 -16.74 10.29 31.12
C GLU A 314 -17.92 9.31 31.16
N LEU A 315 -18.65 9.17 30.04
CA LEU A 315 -19.77 8.25 29.91
C LEU A 315 -19.39 6.92 29.27
N VAL A 316 -18.11 6.71 28.96
CA VAL A 316 -17.59 5.41 28.54
C VAL A 316 -17.32 4.58 29.78
N ARG A 317 -17.70 3.30 29.75
CA ARG A 317 -17.47 2.38 30.86
C ARG A 317 -15.98 2.35 31.28
N PRO A 318 -15.66 2.39 32.59
CA PRO A 318 -14.28 2.53 33.06
C PRO A 318 -13.34 1.39 32.66
N ASP A 319 -13.88 0.18 32.49
CA ASP A 319 -13.18 -1.06 32.14
C ASP A 319 -13.20 -1.34 30.62
N TRP A 320 -13.51 -0.35 29.79
CA TRP A 320 -13.62 -0.54 28.34
C TRP A 320 -12.35 -1.11 27.71
N GLU A 321 -11.18 -0.58 28.08
CA GLU A 321 -9.91 -1.01 27.49
C GLU A 321 -9.58 -2.48 27.79
N SER A 322 -10.00 -3.00 28.95
CA SER A 322 -9.81 -4.40 29.32
C SER A 322 -10.92 -5.33 28.81
N THR A 323 -12.11 -4.82 28.51
CA THR A 323 -13.28 -5.62 28.11
C THR A 323 -13.58 -5.63 26.61
N LYS A 324 -13.06 -4.67 25.83
CA LYS A 324 -13.34 -4.53 24.39
C LYS A 324 -13.06 -5.81 23.57
N ILE A 325 -12.03 -6.58 23.93
CA ILE A 325 -11.68 -7.84 23.27
C ILE A 325 -12.78 -8.88 23.49
N ASP A 326 -13.21 -9.06 24.73
CA ASP A 326 -14.28 -9.99 25.10
C ASP A 326 -15.63 -9.61 24.46
N VAL A 327 -15.97 -8.32 24.46
CA VAL A 327 -17.20 -7.80 23.82
C VAL A 327 -17.20 -8.14 22.32
N MET A 328 -16.10 -7.90 21.62
CA MET A 328 -15.97 -8.26 20.20
C MET A 328 -16.08 -9.78 20.01
N TYR A 329 -15.39 -10.56 20.85
CA TYR A 329 -15.38 -12.01 20.75
C TYR A 329 -16.77 -12.62 20.90
N ARG A 330 -17.53 -12.20 21.92
CA ARG A 330 -18.91 -12.68 22.14
C ARG A 330 -19.82 -12.37 20.96
N ALA A 331 -19.72 -11.19 20.39
CA ALA A 331 -20.52 -10.78 19.23
C ALA A 331 -20.17 -11.59 17.97
N LEU A 332 -18.87 -11.83 17.72
CA LEU A 332 -18.43 -12.70 16.64
C LEU A 332 -18.89 -14.14 16.85
N LYS A 333 -18.73 -14.70 18.05
CA LYS A 333 -19.18 -16.05 18.38
C LYS A 333 -20.67 -16.22 18.13
N CYS A 334 -21.51 -15.28 18.56
CA CYS A 334 -22.94 -15.27 18.23
C CYS A 334 -23.18 -15.26 16.72
N LYS A 335 -22.56 -14.34 15.98
CA LYS A 335 -22.71 -14.25 14.52
C LYS A 335 -22.39 -15.58 13.82
N PHE A 336 -21.25 -16.20 14.11
CA PHE A 336 -20.86 -17.44 13.44
C PHE A 336 -21.66 -18.66 13.92
N ALA A 337 -22.24 -18.63 15.12
CA ALA A 337 -23.18 -19.64 15.58
C ALA A 337 -24.56 -19.51 14.90
N THR A 338 -25.01 -18.29 14.63
CA THR A 338 -26.31 -18.00 14.01
C THR A 338 -26.36 -18.37 12.52
N TYR A 339 -25.23 -18.26 11.81
CA TYR A 339 -25.18 -18.41 10.35
C TYR A 339 -24.31 -19.60 9.91
N PRO A 340 -24.91 -20.77 9.58
CA PRO A 340 -24.16 -21.98 9.23
C PRO A 340 -23.19 -21.83 8.03
N HIS A 341 -23.56 -21.01 7.05
CA HIS A 341 -22.71 -20.73 5.90
C HIS A 341 -21.46 -19.93 6.27
N LEU A 342 -21.54 -19.04 7.27
CA LEU A 342 -20.38 -18.33 7.80
C LEU A 342 -19.49 -19.24 8.63
N GLN A 343 -20.10 -20.13 9.41
CA GLN A 343 -19.37 -21.16 10.15
C GLN A 343 -18.56 -22.06 9.20
N THR A 344 -19.20 -22.52 8.12
CA THR A 344 -18.55 -23.32 7.07
C THR A 344 -17.42 -22.54 6.39
N MET A 345 -17.65 -21.26 6.10
CA MET A 345 -16.62 -20.36 5.54
C MET A 345 -15.44 -20.18 6.49
N LEU A 346 -15.67 -20.07 7.80
CA LEU A 346 -14.60 -19.98 8.79
C LEU A 346 -13.80 -21.27 8.86
N LEU A 347 -14.47 -22.43 8.90
CA LEU A 347 -13.80 -23.73 8.96
C LEU A 347 -12.99 -24.04 7.70
N SER A 348 -13.43 -23.57 6.52
CA SER A 348 -12.69 -23.77 5.26
C SER A 348 -11.34 -23.04 5.22
N THR A 349 -11.08 -22.15 6.19
CA THR A 349 -9.80 -21.44 6.33
C THR A 349 -8.79 -22.16 7.23
N ALA A 350 -9.12 -23.36 7.75
CA ALA A 350 -8.23 -24.13 8.60
C ALA A 350 -6.80 -24.22 8.01
N GLY A 351 -5.79 -24.04 8.86
CA GLY A 351 -4.39 -23.95 8.43
C GLY A 351 -3.95 -22.64 7.78
N SER A 352 -4.84 -21.64 7.66
CA SER A 352 -4.50 -20.30 7.17
C SER A 352 -4.55 -19.25 8.28
N VAL A 353 -3.71 -18.22 8.20
CA VAL A 353 -3.76 -17.06 9.09
C VAL A 353 -4.79 -16.06 8.55
N LEU A 354 -5.71 -15.65 9.42
CA LEU A 354 -6.74 -14.66 9.09
C LEU A 354 -6.27 -13.26 9.46
N VAL A 355 -6.38 -12.32 8.52
CA VAL A 355 -5.97 -10.93 8.73
C VAL A 355 -7.04 -9.94 8.31
N GLU A 356 -7.43 -9.08 9.25
CA GLU A 356 -8.25 -7.91 8.94
C GLU A 356 -7.35 -6.85 8.28
N ALA A 357 -7.56 -6.56 7.00
CA ALA A 357 -6.66 -5.73 6.19
C ALA A 357 -7.06 -4.24 6.19
N SER A 358 -7.49 -3.70 7.35
CA SER A 358 -7.71 -2.26 7.50
C SER A 358 -6.38 -1.49 7.50
N PRO A 359 -6.19 -0.53 6.59
CA PRO A 359 -4.94 0.23 6.48
C PRO A 359 -4.76 1.29 7.58
N HIS A 360 -5.74 1.46 8.48
CA HIS A 360 -5.77 2.53 9.47
C HIS A 360 -6.05 2.06 10.89
N ASP A 361 -6.50 0.80 11.07
CA ASP A 361 -6.79 0.26 12.40
C ASP A 361 -5.61 -0.60 12.85
N LEU A 362 -4.75 -0.04 13.68
CA LEU A 362 -3.56 -0.73 14.20
C LEU A 362 -3.87 -1.74 15.30
N PHE A 363 -5.09 -1.74 15.85
CA PHE A 363 -5.45 -2.64 16.95
C PHE A 363 -6.21 -3.86 16.40
N TRP A 364 -7.33 -3.62 15.72
CA TRP A 364 -8.14 -4.71 15.17
C TRP A 364 -7.60 -5.23 13.85
N GLY A 365 -6.97 -4.36 13.06
CA GLY A 365 -6.44 -4.64 11.74
C GLY A 365 -4.94 -4.89 11.70
N GLY A 366 -4.48 -5.22 10.50
CA GLY A 366 -3.07 -5.46 10.16
C GLY A 366 -2.28 -4.19 9.85
N GLY A 367 -2.89 -3.01 9.78
CA GLY A 367 -2.18 -1.78 9.40
C GLY A 367 -1.88 -1.70 7.90
N ARG A 368 -1.33 -0.57 7.46
CA ARG A 368 -1.03 -0.36 6.02
C ARG A 368 0.19 -1.17 5.57
N ASP A 369 1.18 -1.23 6.45
CA ASP A 369 2.52 -1.78 6.27
C ASP A 369 2.73 -3.04 7.14
N GLY A 370 1.63 -3.68 7.57
CA GLY A 370 1.65 -4.87 8.43
C GLY A 370 1.86 -4.59 9.91
N GLU A 371 1.93 -3.32 10.32
CA GLU A 371 2.27 -2.86 11.67
C GLU A 371 1.13 -3.02 12.71
N GLY A 372 -0.05 -3.47 12.29
CA GLY A 372 -1.20 -3.66 13.16
C GLY A 372 -1.19 -4.98 13.92
N LEU A 373 -1.87 -5.01 15.08
CA LEU A 373 -1.90 -6.15 16.00
C LEU A 373 -2.83 -7.29 15.54
N ASN A 374 -3.70 -7.02 14.56
CA ASN A 374 -4.64 -7.97 13.97
C ASN A 374 -5.50 -8.73 15.00
N TYR A 375 -5.99 -8.04 16.04
CA TYR A 375 -6.82 -8.71 17.07
C TYR A 375 -8.08 -9.34 16.49
N LEU A 376 -8.68 -8.78 15.43
CA LEU A 376 -9.89 -9.35 14.85
C LEU A 376 -9.61 -10.70 14.18
N GLY A 377 -8.53 -10.79 13.41
CA GLY A 377 -8.07 -12.04 12.83
C GLY A 377 -7.75 -13.09 13.90
N ARG A 378 -7.07 -12.69 14.99
CA ARG A 378 -6.78 -13.56 16.14
C ARG A 378 -8.06 -14.14 16.78
N LEU A 379 -9.08 -13.32 17.01
CA LEU A 379 -10.36 -13.77 17.56
C LEU A 379 -11.09 -14.77 16.65
N LEU A 380 -11.02 -14.59 15.33
CA LEU A 380 -11.63 -15.51 14.37
C LEU A 380 -10.89 -16.85 14.32
N MET A 381 -9.55 -16.84 14.42
CA MET A 381 -8.75 -18.07 14.50
C MET A 381 -8.99 -18.82 15.82
N GLN A 382 -9.14 -18.10 16.93
CA GLN A 382 -9.55 -18.69 18.20
C GLN A 382 -10.93 -19.38 18.05
N LEU A 383 -11.92 -18.67 17.49
CA LEU A 383 -13.26 -19.23 17.29
C LEU A 383 -13.26 -20.45 16.36
N ARG A 384 -12.45 -20.41 15.29
CA ARG A 384 -12.26 -21.54 14.37
C ARG A 384 -11.76 -22.78 15.13
N SER A 385 -10.78 -22.60 16.01
CA SER A 385 -10.22 -23.68 16.84
C SER A 385 -11.25 -24.27 17.79
N GLU A 386 -12.01 -23.43 18.48
CA GLU A 386 -13.09 -23.88 19.38
C GLU A 386 -14.12 -24.74 18.64
N ILE A 387 -14.55 -24.32 17.44
CA ILE A 387 -15.54 -25.05 16.63
C ILE A 387 -14.97 -26.41 16.18
N LEU A 388 -13.70 -26.46 15.77
CA LEU A 388 -13.05 -27.72 15.36
C LEU A 388 -12.89 -28.70 16.54
N GLU A 389 -12.55 -28.20 17.72
CA GLU A 389 -12.47 -29.02 18.93
C GLU A 389 -13.84 -29.60 19.32
N GLU A 390 -14.90 -28.78 19.28
CA GLU A 390 -16.28 -29.23 19.55
C GLU A 390 -16.71 -30.32 18.56
N ALA A 391 -16.45 -30.14 17.26
CA ALA A 391 -16.75 -31.14 16.24
C ALA A 391 -16.00 -32.47 16.46
N SER A 392 -14.73 -32.40 16.91
CA SER A 392 -13.94 -33.59 17.22
C SER A 392 -14.48 -34.37 18.42
N LYS A 393 -14.96 -33.68 19.47
CA LYS A 393 -15.54 -34.31 20.67
C LYS A 393 -16.85 -35.03 20.37
N VAL A 394 -17.71 -34.43 19.54
CA VAL A 394 -18.98 -35.06 19.11
C VAL A 394 -18.73 -36.35 18.32
N SER A 395 -17.70 -36.38 17.46
CA SER A 395 -17.37 -37.58 16.67
C SER A 395 -16.82 -38.76 17.51
N VAL A 396 -16.23 -38.48 18.67
CA VAL A 396 -15.71 -39.49 19.60
C VAL A 396 -16.84 -40.08 20.47
N ASP A 397 -17.82 -39.27 20.88
CA ASP A 397 -18.99 -39.74 21.64
C ASP A 397 -20.01 -40.51 20.77
N GLU A 398 -20.08 -40.27 19.46
CA GLU A 398 -20.92 -41.07 18.54
C GLU A 398 -20.28 -42.41 18.11
N SER A 399 -18.99 -42.59 18.38
CA SER A 399 -18.23 -43.83 18.06
C SER A 399 -17.91 -44.70 19.28
N ALA A 400 -18.34 -44.28 20.48
CA ALA A 400 -18.36 -45.05 21.72
C ALA A 400 -19.76 -45.63 21.98
#